data_AF-S2ZVI5-F1
#
_entry.id   AF-S2ZVI5-F1
#
_cell.length_a   1.000
_cell.length_b   1.000
_cell.length_c   1.000
_cell.angle_alpha   90.00
_cell.angle_beta   90.00
_cell.angle_gamma   90.00
#
_symmetry.space_group_name_H-M   'P 1'
#
loop_
_entity.id
_entity.type
_entity.pdbx_description
1 polymer ?
#
loop_
_entity_poly.entity_id
_entity_poly.type
_entity_poly.pdbx_seq_one_letter_code
_entity_poly.pdbx_strand_id
1 'polypeptide(L)'
;MIYIGNFSYNDAKDDKDNYCLMPCIVEAANTDEALELFSEHLFEVSKMSDLLDGAQEIYLDSIIELPEVPSSPLIAQWQKIMPAGDGLCSITSALPTVEFDDDIANAYSWNETEHSHDSDDDEYDHEDYGTLDDLNEELLEELAQDEEPFMRF
;
A
#
# COMPACT_ATOMS: atom_id res chain seq x y z
N MET A 1 18.30 15.81 2.30
CA MET A 1 16.83 15.94 2.44
C MET A 1 16.37 14.87 3.39
N ILE A 2 15.25 15.06 4.08
CA ILE A 2 14.71 14.06 5.01
C ILE A 2 13.62 13.28 4.27
N TYR A 3 13.66 11.96 4.35
CA TYR A 3 12.66 11.08 3.77
C TYR A 3 11.95 10.30 4.87
N ILE A 4 10.63 10.20 4.75
CA ILE A 4 9.82 9.32 5.57
C ILE A 4 9.24 8.24 4.65
N GLY A 5 9.68 7.00 4.82
CA GLY A 5 9.11 5.84 4.17
C GLY A 5 8.07 5.21 5.08
N ASN A 6 6.80 5.23 4.68
CA ASN A 6 5.72 4.56 5.40
C ASN A 6 5.63 3.14 4.88
N PHE A 7 6.07 2.18 5.68
CA PHE A 7 6.02 0.77 5.32
C PHE A 7 4.88 0.06 6.04
N SER A 8 4.38 -1.00 5.43
CA SER A 8 3.40 -1.89 6.04
C SER A 8 3.68 -3.36 5.75
N TYR A 9 3.17 -4.25 6.59
CA TYR A 9 3.16 -5.69 6.34
C TYR A 9 2.00 -6.37 7.08
N ASN A 10 1.60 -7.54 6.58
CA ASN A 10 0.68 -8.44 7.28
C ASN A 10 1.49 -9.43 8.11
N ASP A 11 1.21 -9.54 9.40
CA ASP A 11 1.96 -10.44 10.29
C ASP A 11 1.49 -11.89 10.08
N ALA A 12 2.28 -12.67 9.35
CA ALA A 12 1.97 -14.06 9.04
C ALA A 12 2.10 -15.01 10.24
N LYS A 13 2.61 -14.54 11.38
CA LYS A 13 2.70 -15.32 12.64
C LYS A 13 1.55 -15.02 13.58
N ASP A 14 0.71 -14.03 13.30
CA ASP A 14 -0.48 -13.75 14.08
C ASP A 14 -1.67 -14.56 13.56
N ASP A 15 -2.48 -15.08 14.48
CA ASP A 15 -3.68 -15.88 14.16
C ASP A 15 -4.84 -14.97 13.69
N LYS A 16 -4.65 -13.65 13.75
CA LYS A 16 -5.60 -12.62 13.35
C LYS A 16 -5.03 -11.84 12.18
N ASP A 17 -5.91 -11.31 11.32
CA ASP A 17 -5.53 -10.39 10.24
C ASP A 17 -5.04 -9.06 10.83
N ASN A 18 -3.78 -9.05 11.27
CA ASN A 18 -3.13 -7.92 11.88
C ASN A 18 -2.23 -7.23 10.87
N TYR A 19 -2.48 -5.93 10.72
CA TYR A 19 -1.78 -5.06 9.80
C TYR A 19 -0.80 -4.16 10.59
N CYS A 20 0.48 -4.26 10.25
CA CYS A 20 1.55 -3.52 10.90
C CYS A 20 1.90 -2.27 10.09
N LEU A 21 1.99 -1.13 10.76
CA LEU A 21 2.55 0.10 10.21
C LEU A 21 3.93 0.37 10.80
N MET A 22 4.89 0.66 9.94
CA MET A 22 6.28 0.89 10.30
C MET A 22 6.86 2.06 9.51
N PRO A 23 6.64 3.31 9.95
CA PRO A 23 7.31 4.45 9.35
C PRO A 23 8.81 4.45 9.69
N CYS A 24 9.65 4.64 8.69
CA CYS A 24 11.09 4.84 8.81
C CYS A 24 11.47 6.24 8.35
N ILE A 25 12.48 6.82 9.00
CA ILE A 25 12.99 8.16 8.67
C ILE A 25 14.48 8.09 8.37
N VAL A 26 14.92 8.75 7.30
CA VAL A 26 16.32 8.81 6.91
C VAL A 26 16.67 10.17 6.30
N GLU A 27 17.93 10.56 6.39
CA GLU A 27 18.47 11.65 5.59
C GLU A 27 19.18 11.08 4.37
N ALA A 28 18.85 11.55 3.18
CA ALA A 28 19.46 11.13 1.91
C ALA A 28 19.53 12.30 0.91
N ALA A 29 20.35 12.17 -0.14
CA ALA A 29 20.46 13.15 -1.19
C ALA A 29 19.31 13.08 -2.20
N ASN A 30 18.72 11.91 -2.41
CA ASN A 30 17.59 11.67 -3.32
C ASN A 30 16.77 10.45 -2.88
N THR A 31 15.64 10.23 -3.55
CA THR A 31 14.72 9.12 -3.26
C THR A 31 15.38 7.75 -3.40
N ASP A 32 16.20 7.52 -4.42
CA ASP A 32 16.84 6.22 -4.66
C ASP A 32 17.80 5.83 -3.52
N GLU A 33 18.61 6.79 -3.05
CA GLU A 33 19.49 6.59 -1.88
C GLU A 33 18.68 6.35 -0.61
N ALA A 34 17.56 7.05 -0.41
CA ALA A 34 16.68 6.82 0.74
C ALA A 34 16.12 5.38 0.74
N LEU A 35 15.68 4.91 -0.43
CA LEU A 35 15.17 3.56 -0.65
C LEU A 35 16.23 2.48 -0.38
N GLU A 36 17.47 2.69 -0.82
CA GLU A 36 18.59 1.79 -0.51
C GLU A 36 18.86 1.74 1.00
N LEU A 37 18.93 2.89 1.68
CA LEU A 37 19.15 2.97 3.13
C LEU A 37 18.01 2.32 3.93
N PHE A 38 16.75 2.50 3.51
CA PHE A 38 15.62 1.83 4.14
C PHE A 38 15.72 0.31 3.98
N SER A 39 15.99 -0.16 2.77
CA SER A 39 16.14 -1.59 2.46
C SER A 39 17.24 -2.25 3.30
N GLU A 40 18.43 -1.63 3.35
CA GLU A 40 19.55 -2.12 4.17
C GLU A 40 19.18 -2.21 5.65
N HIS A 41 18.50 -1.17 6.17
CA HIS A 41 18.09 -1.14 7.57
C HIS A 41 17.05 -2.21 7.91
N LEU A 42 16.02 -2.38 7.07
CA LEU A 42 15.00 -3.40 7.28
C LEU A 42 15.59 -4.82 7.22
N PHE A 43 16.55 -5.04 6.33
CA PHE A 43 17.28 -6.30 6.24
C PHE A 43 18.21 -6.55 7.43
N GLU A 44 18.81 -5.50 8.01
CA GLU A 44 19.57 -5.63 9.25
C GLU A 44 18.65 -5.97 10.44
N VAL A 45 17.51 -5.29 10.55
CA VAL A 45 16.51 -5.54 11.59
C VAL A 45 15.99 -6.97 11.53
N SER A 46 15.71 -7.51 10.33
CA SER A 46 15.22 -8.89 10.19
C SER A 46 16.24 -9.95 10.62
N LYS A 47 17.53 -9.61 10.69
CA LYS A 47 18.60 -10.50 11.19
C LYS A 47 18.85 -10.35 12.68
N MET A 48 18.64 -9.16 13.22
CA MET A 48 19.04 -8.80 14.57
C MET A 48 17.89 -8.81 15.58
N SER A 49 16.65 -8.76 15.11
CA SER A 49 15.46 -8.64 15.95
C SER A 49 14.34 -9.55 15.44
N ASP A 50 13.52 -9.99 16.37
CA ASP A 50 12.21 -10.61 16.13
C ASP A 50 11.11 -9.62 15.72
N LEU A 51 11.43 -8.33 15.48
CA LEU A 51 10.43 -7.33 15.12
C LEU A 51 9.77 -7.64 13.77
N LEU A 52 10.53 -8.21 12.83
CA LEU A 52 10.08 -8.53 11.47
C LEU A 52 9.85 -10.04 11.26
N ASP A 53 9.74 -10.80 12.35
CA ASP A 53 9.67 -12.27 12.31
C ASP A 53 8.46 -12.80 11.54
N GLY A 54 7.36 -12.04 11.48
CA GLY A 54 6.15 -12.33 10.74
C GLY A 54 6.02 -11.57 9.42
N ALA A 55 6.98 -10.70 9.09
CA ALA A 55 6.98 -9.89 7.87
C ALA A 55 7.55 -10.70 6.70
N GLN A 56 6.68 -11.40 5.97
CA GLN A 56 7.10 -12.10 4.73
C GLN A 56 7.33 -11.12 3.58
N GLU A 57 6.41 -10.16 3.45
CA GLU A 57 6.46 -9.09 2.45
C GLU A 57 6.27 -7.76 3.17
N ILE A 58 7.11 -6.77 2.85
CA ILE A 58 7.01 -5.42 3.37
C ILE A 58 6.69 -4.49 2.18
N TYR A 59 5.56 -3.81 2.27
CA TYR A 59 5.08 -2.88 1.26
C TYR A 59 5.51 -1.46 1.62
N LEU A 60 5.87 -0.67 0.62
CA LEU A 60 6.06 0.77 0.76
C LEU A 60 4.76 1.46 0.35
N ASP A 61 4.00 1.95 1.34
CA ASP A 61 2.72 2.61 1.08
C ASP A 61 2.91 4.01 0.50
N SER A 62 3.91 4.74 1.01
CA SER A 62 4.23 6.10 0.56
C SER A 62 5.63 6.51 1.00
N ILE A 63 6.23 7.41 0.21
CA ILE A 63 7.47 8.10 0.56
C ILE A 63 7.25 9.61 0.54
N ILE A 64 7.67 10.28 1.61
CA ILE A 64 7.52 11.73 1.78
C ILE A 64 8.90 12.34 1.79
N GLU A 65 9.16 13.26 0.87
CA GLU A 65 10.37 14.08 0.84
C GLU A 65 10.13 15.39 1.59
N LEU A 66 11.01 15.69 2.55
CA LEU A 66 11.07 16.94 3.28
C LEU A 66 12.39 17.65 2.92
N PRO A 67 12.34 18.79 2.22
CA PRO A 67 13.55 19.53 1.81
C PRO A 67 14.42 19.94 3.02
N GLU A 68 13.77 20.24 4.14
CA GLU A 68 14.39 20.68 5.38
C GLU A 68 13.57 20.20 6.59
N VAL A 69 14.14 20.34 7.79
CA VAL A 69 13.43 20.04 9.05
C VAL A 69 12.24 21.01 9.20
N PRO A 70 10.99 20.52 9.33
CA PRO A 70 9.84 21.39 9.52
C PRO A 70 9.98 22.29 10.74
N SER A 71 9.77 23.60 10.55
CA SER A 71 9.79 24.59 11.65
C SER A 71 8.47 24.63 12.45
N SER A 72 7.41 24.02 11.91
CA SER A 72 6.12 23.79 12.56
C SER A 72 5.79 22.29 12.55
N PRO A 73 5.00 21.79 13.52
CA PRO A 73 4.57 20.40 13.53
C PRO A 73 3.88 20.00 12.22
N LEU A 74 4.20 18.80 11.72
CA LEU A 74 3.63 18.21 10.51
C LEU A 74 3.08 16.82 10.86
N ILE A 75 1.86 16.52 10.41
CA ILE A 75 1.31 15.16 10.43
C ILE A 75 1.76 14.50 9.13
N ALA A 76 2.67 13.53 9.22
CA ALA A 76 3.18 12.78 8.06
C ALA A 76 2.33 11.55 7.72
N GLN A 77 1.64 10.98 8.70
CA GLN A 77 0.73 9.85 8.53
C GLN A 77 -0.40 9.95 9.56
N TRP A 78 -1.61 9.61 9.15
CA TRP A 78 -2.77 9.50 10.03
C TRP A 78 -3.53 8.22 9.70
N GLN A 79 -3.76 7.39 10.70
CA GLN A 79 -4.55 6.16 10.54
C GLN A 79 -5.55 6.07 11.69
N LYS A 80 -6.82 5.82 11.33
CA LYS A 80 -7.86 5.51 12.29
C LYS A 80 -8.02 4.00 12.37
N ILE A 81 -7.61 3.42 13.49
CA ILE A 81 -7.76 1.99 13.77
C ILE A 81 -9.13 1.78 14.42
N MET A 82 -9.92 0.85 13.89
CA MET A 82 -11.17 0.45 14.53
C MET A 82 -10.94 -0.87 15.30
N PRO A 83 -11.40 -0.97 16.55
CA PRO A 83 -11.46 -2.26 17.22
C PRO A 83 -12.52 -3.13 16.54
N ALA A 84 -12.11 -4.24 15.93
CA ALA A 84 -12.99 -5.33 15.57
C ALA A 84 -13.18 -6.29 16.75
N GLY A 85 -14.22 -7.13 16.69
CA GLY A 85 -14.57 -8.09 17.75
C GLY A 85 -13.49 -9.14 18.01
N ASP A 86 -12.56 -9.32 17.08
CA ASP A 86 -11.41 -10.21 17.11
C ASP A 86 -10.06 -9.49 17.23
N GLY A 87 -9.90 -8.22 16.83
CA GLY A 87 -8.60 -7.55 16.89
C GLY A 87 -8.63 -6.07 16.51
N LEU A 88 -7.46 -5.45 16.41
CA LEU A 88 -7.35 -4.11 15.83
C LEU A 88 -7.32 -4.28 14.31
N CYS A 89 -8.44 -4.01 13.62
CA CYS A 89 -8.43 -3.99 12.17
C CYS A 89 -8.06 -2.57 11.69
N SER A 90 -7.07 -2.50 10.81
CA SER A 90 -6.85 -1.32 10.01
C SER A 90 -7.48 -1.54 8.65
N ILE A 91 -8.45 -0.71 8.30
CA ILE A 91 -8.90 -0.61 6.91
C ILE A 91 -7.97 0.43 6.26
N THR A 92 -6.83 -0.03 5.76
CA THR A 92 -6.10 0.76 4.76
C THR A 92 -6.74 0.43 3.42
N SER A 93 -7.60 1.31 2.90
CA SER A 93 -7.93 1.25 1.47
C SER A 93 -6.72 1.74 0.69
N ALA A 94 -5.67 0.92 0.66
CA ALA A 94 -4.60 1.06 -0.31
C ALA A 94 -5.02 0.26 -1.53
N LEU A 95 -5.30 1.01 -2.61
CA LEU A 95 -5.61 0.55 -3.97
C LEU A 95 -7.11 0.21 -4.23
N PRO A 96 -7.70 0.74 -5.32
CA PRO A 96 -8.88 0.14 -5.91
C PRO A 96 -8.60 -1.34 -6.17
N THR A 97 -9.54 -2.23 -5.85
CA THR A 97 -9.51 -3.62 -6.29
C THR A 97 -9.46 -3.66 -7.81
N VAL A 98 -8.26 -3.84 -8.37
CA VAL A 98 -8.11 -4.29 -9.75
C VAL A 98 -8.37 -5.78 -9.76
N GLU A 99 -9.48 -6.19 -10.37
CA GLU A 99 -9.81 -7.58 -10.63
C GLU A 99 -8.90 -8.16 -11.72
N PHE A 100 -7.60 -8.24 -11.48
CA PHE A 100 -6.71 -9.00 -12.34
C PHE A 100 -5.68 -9.71 -11.47
N ASP A 101 -5.73 -11.05 -11.51
CA ASP A 101 -4.60 -11.90 -11.17
C ASP A 101 -3.40 -11.41 -12.00
N ASP A 102 -2.25 -11.31 -11.37
CA ASP A 102 -0.96 -10.83 -11.92
C ASP A 102 -0.74 -9.31 -11.86
N ASP A 103 -0.43 -8.83 -10.65
CA ASP A 103 0.82 -8.09 -10.37
C ASP A 103 0.82 -7.61 -8.91
N ILE A 104 1.48 -8.39 -8.05
CA ILE A 104 1.67 -8.02 -6.65
C ILE A 104 2.56 -6.76 -6.62
N ALA A 105 2.02 -5.65 -6.12
CA ALA A 105 2.74 -4.38 -5.96
C ALA A 105 3.77 -4.46 -4.82
N ASN A 106 4.81 -5.27 -5.01
CA ASN A 106 5.89 -5.49 -4.07
C ASN A 106 7.00 -4.46 -4.29
N ALA A 107 7.30 -3.65 -3.26
CA ALA A 107 8.40 -2.68 -3.31
C ALA A 107 9.77 -3.38 -3.26
N TYR A 108 9.86 -4.52 -2.56
CA TYR A 108 11.05 -5.36 -2.51
C TYR A 108 10.65 -6.84 -2.36
N SER A 109 11.42 -7.74 -2.97
CA SER A 109 11.26 -9.20 -2.86
C SER A 109 12.64 -9.86 -2.80
N TRP A 110 12.79 -10.88 -1.95
CA TRP A 110 14.05 -11.63 -1.76
C TRP A 110 13.86 -13.14 -2.00
N ASN A 111 13.35 -13.50 -3.18
CA ASN A 111 13.35 -14.90 -3.64
C ASN A 111 14.23 -15.07 -4.89
N GLU A 112 15.33 -15.83 -4.76
CA GLU A 112 16.17 -16.31 -5.85
C GLU A 112 15.47 -17.43 -6.64
N THR A 113 14.44 -17.09 -7.41
CA THR A 113 13.83 -18.04 -8.36
C THR A 113 13.82 -17.43 -9.75
N GLU A 114 14.79 -17.85 -10.57
CA GLU A 114 14.88 -17.52 -11.99
C GLU A 114 13.61 -18.00 -12.70
N HIS A 115 12.72 -17.08 -13.06
CA HIS A 115 11.59 -17.38 -13.93
C HIS A 115 11.93 -16.99 -15.37
N SER A 116 12.20 -18.03 -16.16
CA SER A 116 12.29 -18.00 -17.62
C SER A 116 10.96 -17.56 -18.24
N HIS A 117 10.94 -16.39 -18.87
CA HIS A 117 9.82 -15.96 -19.71
C HIS A 117 9.86 -16.71 -21.05
N ASP A 118 9.07 -17.79 -21.17
CA ASP A 118 8.62 -18.27 -22.47
C ASP A 118 7.36 -17.46 -22.83
N SER A 119 7.48 -16.64 -23.87
CA SER A 119 6.39 -15.90 -24.50
C SER A 119 5.64 -16.86 -25.42
N ASP A 120 4.38 -17.15 -25.11
CA ASP A 120 3.44 -17.69 -26.09
C ASP A 120 2.17 -16.83 -26.14
N ASP A 121 1.80 -16.62 -27.39
CA ASP A 121 0.86 -15.70 -28.01
C ASP A 121 -0.56 -16.31 -27.97
N ASP A 122 -1.56 -15.61 -27.41
CA ASP A 122 -2.96 -15.99 -27.57
C ASP A 122 -3.84 -14.74 -27.78
N GLU A 123 -4.54 -14.75 -28.92
CA GLU A 123 -5.48 -13.75 -29.46
C GLU A 123 -6.61 -13.38 -28.49
N TYR A 124 -6.81 -12.08 -28.24
CA TYR A 124 -7.98 -11.55 -27.53
C TYR A 124 -9.13 -11.21 -28.49
N ASP A 125 -10.30 -11.84 -28.26
CA ASP A 125 -11.57 -11.47 -28.89
C ASP A 125 -12.18 -10.30 -28.10
N HIS A 126 -12.34 -9.14 -28.74
CA HIS A 126 -12.89 -7.93 -28.12
C HIS A 126 -14.42 -8.00 -28.06
N GLU A 127 -15.01 -8.17 -26.86
CA GLU A 127 -16.43 -7.86 -26.66
C GLU A 127 -16.65 -6.35 -26.50
N ASP A 128 -17.60 -5.83 -27.29
CA ASP A 128 -18.00 -4.44 -27.43
C ASP A 128 -18.81 -3.97 -26.20
N TYR A 129 -18.19 -3.17 -25.33
CA TYR A 129 -18.88 -2.53 -24.20
C TYR A 129 -19.56 -1.25 -24.67
N GLY A 130 -20.89 -1.27 -24.71
CA GLY A 130 -21.74 -0.12 -25.09
C GLY A 130 -21.49 1.14 -24.27
N THR A 131 -21.88 2.29 -24.84
CA THR A 131 -21.68 3.63 -24.28
C THR A 131 -22.65 3.98 -23.15
N LEU A 132 -22.20 4.87 -22.24
CA LEU A 132 -22.91 5.42 -21.06
C LEU A 132 -24.35 5.92 -21.26
N ASP A 133 -24.82 6.05 -22.50
CA ASP A 133 -26.19 6.50 -22.83
C ASP A 133 -27.27 5.42 -22.55
N ASP A 134 -26.87 4.18 -22.26
CA ASP A 134 -27.80 3.05 -22.01
C ASP A 134 -28.18 2.84 -20.53
N LEU A 135 -27.74 3.71 -19.63
CA LEU A 135 -28.05 3.60 -18.19
C LEU A 135 -29.44 4.17 -17.86
N ASN A 136 -30.26 3.35 -17.19
CA ASN A 136 -31.63 3.66 -16.76
C ASN A 136 -31.67 4.83 -15.74
N GLU A 137 -32.58 5.79 -15.91
CA GLU A 137 -32.72 7.00 -15.07
C GLU A 137 -32.92 6.70 -13.58
N GLU A 138 -33.55 5.56 -13.25
CA GLU A 138 -33.79 5.12 -11.87
C GLU A 138 -32.48 4.80 -11.10
N LEU A 139 -31.44 4.34 -11.82
CA LEU A 139 -30.13 3.98 -11.27
C LEU A 139 -29.24 5.23 -11.06
N LEU A 140 -29.47 6.27 -11.86
CA LEU A 140 -28.82 7.58 -11.72
C LEU A 140 -29.38 8.36 -10.52
N GLU A 141 -30.66 8.22 -10.22
CA GLU A 141 -31.28 8.85 -9.03
C GLU A 141 -30.83 8.21 -7.71
N GLU A 142 -30.55 6.90 -7.70
CA GLU A 142 -30.05 6.20 -6.50
C GLU A 142 -28.61 6.63 -6.16
N LEU A 143 -27.74 6.80 -7.16
CA LEU A 143 -26.37 7.29 -6.99
C LEU A 143 -26.29 8.77 -6.58
N ALA A 144 -27.33 9.56 -6.82
CA ALA A 144 -27.38 10.97 -6.48
C ALA A 144 -27.85 11.25 -5.03
N GLN A 145 -28.34 10.24 -4.31
CA GLN A 145 -28.91 10.40 -2.96
C GLN A 145 -27.91 10.16 -1.81
N ASP A 146 -26.73 9.59 -2.09
CA ASP A 146 -25.67 9.46 -1.09
C ASP A 146 -24.91 10.78 -0.94
N GLU A 147 -25.48 11.69 -0.13
CA GLU A 147 -24.79 12.89 0.35
C GLU A 147 -23.46 12.51 1.03
N GLU A 148 -22.33 12.91 0.41
CA GLU A 148 -20.98 12.63 0.90
C GLU A 148 -20.77 13.13 2.35
N PRO A 149 -20.28 12.28 3.27
CA PRO A 149 -20.20 12.58 4.70
C PRO A 149 -19.13 13.62 5.08
N PHE A 150 -18.37 14.17 4.13
CA PHE A 150 -17.22 15.05 4.39
C PHE A 150 -17.53 16.55 4.30
N MET A 151 -18.77 16.95 3.97
CA MET A 151 -19.14 18.37 3.80
C MET A 151 -19.99 18.95 4.93
N ARG A 152 -19.77 18.50 6.18
CA ARG A 152 -20.33 19.17 7.37
C ARG A 152 -19.22 19.80 8.20
N PHE A 153 -18.99 21.09 7.97
CA PHE A 153 -18.18 21.97 8.83
C PHE A 153 -19.07 22.69 9.85
#